data_AF-A0A3D4D2S4-F1
#
_entry.id   AF-A0A3D4D2S4-F1
#
_cell.length_a   1.000
_cell.length_b   1.000
_cell.length_c   1.000
_cell.angle_alpha   90.00
_cell.angle_beta   90.00
_cell.angle_gamma   90.00
#
_symmetry.space_group_name_H-M   'P 1'
#
loop_
_entity.id
_entity.type
_entity.pdbx_description
1 polymer ?
#
loop_
_entity_poly.entity_id
_entity_poly.type
_entity_poly.pdbx_seq_one_letter_code
_entity_poly.pdbx_strand_id
1 'polypeptide(L)'
;MKTLYPHILVTVVLSLGALPLYADRPKPPTRSFDDPGAPEFIRLDDRAGINPPIDSIGNYLVGPNYLPTPERNISKETPRGKVFQFTIDSKTTSLLNPGIARKVFGTIDPDHPRTLLVDTHEINYTRQITVHVASQDKKGKKAPFMVCHDGPKGNPKQVIFNILDNLIAEKQIPPLIAILVANGGGDAQGHQRGKEYDTMSGLYADYIEKEVLPLVEKNC
;
A
#
# COMPACT_ATOMS: atom_id res chain seq x y z
N MET A 1 -30.23 -65.36 -2.18
CA MET A 1 -29.12 -64.77 -1.41
C MET A 1 -29.25 -63.26 -1.49
N LYS A 2 -29.50 -62.59 -0.35
CA LYS A 2 -29.69 -61.14 -0.27
C LYS A 2 -28.31 -60.46 -0.29
N THR A 3 -28.06 -59.60 -1.27
CA THR A 3 -26.85 -58.77 -1.35
C THR A 3 -27.01 -57.56 -0.42
N LEU A 4 -26.20 -57.53 0.64
CA LEU A 4 -26.02 -56.38 1.53
C LEU A 4 -25.21 -55.30 0.79
N TYR A 5 -25.76 -54.09 0.66
CA TYR A 5 -24.97 -52.90 0.34
C TYR A 5 -24.44 -52.30 1.66
N PRO A 6 -23.14 -51.97 1.78
CA PRO A 6 -22.68 -51.19 2.91
C PRO A 6 -23.00 -49.71 2.67
N HIS A 7 -23.82 -49.12 3.54
CA HIS A 7 -23.94 -47.67 3.62
C HIS A 7 -22.68 -47.10 4.29
N ILE A 8 -21.84 -46.41 3.52
CA ILE A 8 -20.74 -45.60 4.06
C ILE A 8 -21.35 -44.30 4.57
N LEU A 9 -21.41 -44.15 5.88
CA LEU A 9 -21.79 -42.91 6.54
C LEU A 9 -20.59 -41.95 6.48
N VAL A 10 -20.64 -40.94 5.61
CA VAL A 10 -19.64 -39.87 5.56
C VAL A 10 -20.01 -38.82 6.58
N THR A 11 -19.35 -38.85 7.74
CA THR A 11 -19.46 -37.79 8.76
C THR A 11 -18.61 -36.60 8.34
N VAL A 12 -19.24 -35.53 7.84
CA VAL A 12 -18.57 -34.25 7.60
C VAL A 12 -18.41 -33.55 8.95
N VAL A 13 -17.20 -33.55 9.48
CA VAL A 13 -16.84 -32.74 10.65
C VAL A 13 -16.55 -31.33 10.16
N LEU A 14 -17.51 -30.41 10.31
CA LEU A 14 -17.27 -28.98 10.14
C LEU A 14 -16.44 -28.50 11.33
N SER A 15 -15.14 -28.31 11.14
CA SER A 15 -14.31 -27.58 12.11
C SER A 15 -14.67 -26.10 12.01
N LEU A 16 -15.52 -25.61 12.92
CA LEU A 16 -15.64 -24.18 13.18
C LEU A 16 -14.32 -23.72 13.82
N GLY A 17 -13.39 -23.27 13.00
CA GLY A 17 -12.24 -22.49 13.47
C GLY A 17 -12.75 -21.18 14.05
N ALA A 18 -12.63 -21.00 15.37
CA ALA A 18 -12.88 -19.72 16.01
C ALA A 18 -11.80 -18.73 15.54
N LEU A 19 -12.16 -17.86 14.59
CA LEU A 19 -11.36 -16.67 14.31
C LEU A 19 -11.43 -15.77 15.54
N PRO A 20 -10.30 -15.37 16.14
CA PRO A 20 -10.33 -14.42 17.24
C PRO A 20 -10.87 -13.10 16.69
N LEU A 21 -12.08 -12.72 17.13
CA LEU A 21 -12.61 -11.37 16.97
C LEU A 21 -11.72 -10.44 17.78
N TYR A 22 -10.73 -9.82 17.13
CA TYR A 22 -10.06 -8.66 17.72
C TYR A 22 -11.09 -7.54 17.82
N ALA A 23 -11.29 -7.00 19.03
CA ALA A 23 -12.11 -5.82 19.23
C ALA A 23 -11.55 -4.67 18.38
N ASP A 24 -12.43 -3.98 17.66
CA ASP A 24 -12.07 -2.75 16.97
C ASP A 24 -11.50 -1.77 17.99
N ARG A 25 -10.28 -1.27 17.73
CA ARG A 25 -9.69 -0.22 18.57
C ARG A 25 -10.61 1.00 18.52
N PRO A 26 -10.88 1.66 19.66
CA PRO A 26 -11.66 2.89 19.65
C PRO A 26 -11.01 3.89 18.70
N LYS A 27 -11.83 4.58 17.90
CA LYS A 27 -11.33 5.66 17.03
C LYS A 27 -10.60 6.66 17.93
N PRO A 28 -9.33 7.00 17.63
CA PRO A 28 -8.63 8.05 18.34
C PRO A 28 -9.46 9.33 18.29
N PRO A 29 -9.52 10.12 19.38
CA PRO A 29 -10.22 11.39 19.36
C PRO A 29 -9.61 12.30 18.29
N THR A 30 -10.46 12.88 17.44
CA THR A 30 -10.03 13.95 16.51
C THR A 30 -10.11 15.26 17.28
N ARG A 31 -9.02 16.03 17.31
CA ARG A 31 -8.97 17.36 17.93
C ARG A 31 -9.02 18.42 16.83
N SER A 32 -9.87 19.42 16.99
CA SER A 32 -9.85 20.60 16.14
C SER A 32 -8.65 21.48 16.49
N PHE A 33 -8.16 22.26 15.52
CA PHE A 33 -7.04 23.18 15.76
C PHE A 33 -7.44 24.35 16.67
N ASP A 34 -8.74 24.59 16.85
CA ASP A 34 -9.33 25.64 17.69
C ASP A 34 -10.02 25.10 18.97
N ASP A 35 -9.82 23.82 19.30
CA ASP A 35 -10.35 23.24 20.54
C ASP A 35 -9.72 23.89 21.79
N PRO A 36 -10.43 23.96 22.93
CA PRO A 36 -9.86 24.41 24.19
C PRO A 36 -8.56 23.65 24.55
N GLY A 37 -7.47 24.40 24.75
CA GLY A 37 -6.14 23.85 25.04
C GLY A 37 -5.26 23.61 23.82
N ALA A 38 -5.76 23.88 22.61
CA ALA A 38 -4.91 24.00 21.43
C ALA A 38 -3.98 25.23 21.57
N PRO A 39 -2.74 25.18 21.04
CA PRO A 39 -1.88 26.35 21.01
C PRO A 39 -2.45 27.41 20.04
N GLU A 40 -2.00 28.66 20.19
CA GLU A 40 -2.27 29.68 19.18
C GLU A 40 -1.52 29.34 17.87
N PHE A 41 -2.23 29.40 16.74
CA PHE A 41 -1.67 29.10 15.42
C PHE A 41 -1.55 30.37 14.57
N ILE A 42 -0.37 30.55 13.96
CA ILE A 42 -0.17 31.52 12.88
C ILE A 42 -0.91 31.01 11.63
N ARG A 43 -1.81 31.84 11.10
CA ARG A 43 -2.74 31.49 10.03
C ARG A 43 -2.10 31.65 8.65
N LEU A 44 -2.00 30.55 7.91
CA LEU A 44 -1.51 30.48 6.52
C LEU A 44 -2.50 29.72 5.63
N ASP A 45 -3.79 29.84 5.94
CA ASP A 45 -4.88 29.05 5.39
C ASP A 45 -5.88 29.85 4.53
N ASP A 46 -5.55 31.09 4.18
CA ASP A 46 -6.36 31.94 3.29
C ASP A 46 -6.30 31.47 1.83
N ARG A 47 -5.20 30.87 1.39
CA ARG A 47 -5.01 30.30 0.04
C ARG A 47 -3.97 29.19 0.00
N ALA A 48 -3.99 28.40 -1.07
CA ALA A 48 -3.15 27.21 -1.17
C ALA A 48 -1.68 27.56 -1.41
N GLY A 49 -0.78 26.71 -0.93
CA GLY A 49 0.65 26.80 -1.22
C GLY A 49 1.42 27.85 -0.43
N ILE A 50 0.83 28.44 0.62
CA ILE A 50 1.59 29.26 1.57
C ILE A 50 2.25 28.33 2.58
N ASN A 51 3.59 28.39 2.63
CA ASN A 51 4.38 27.68 3.62
C ASN A 51 4.94 28.64 4.66
N PRO A 52 5.16 28.19 5.90
CA PRO A 52 5.95 28.94 6.88
C PRO A 52 7.33 29.31 6.32
N PRO A 53 7.93 30.44 6.72
CA PRO A 53 9.33 30.74 6.41
C PRO A 53 10.24 29.61 6.90
N ILE A 54 11.23 29.23 6.10
CA ILE A 54 12.08 28.05 6.35
C ILE A 54 12.81 28.10 7.69
N ASP A 55 13.18 29.30 8.15
CA ASP A 55 13.93 29.52 9.40
C ASP A 55 13.03 29.87 10.60
N SER A 56 11.70 29.74 10.44
CA SER A 56 10.75 30.11 11.49
C SER A 56 10.35 28.92 12.34
N ILE A 57 10.21 29.15 13.65
CA ILE A 57 9.70 28.19 14.62
C ILE A 57 8.37 28.71 15.13
N GLY A 58 7.31 27.92 15.00
CA GLY A 58 5.97 28.29 15.45
C GLY A 58 4.94 27.22 15.18
N ASN A 59 3.75 27.40 15.75
CA ASN A 59 2.58 26.61 15.40
C ASN A 59 1.90 27.29 14.23
N TYR A 60 1.77 26.59 13.10
CA TYR A 60 1.15 27.11 11.89
C TYR A 60 -0.09 26.30 11.52
N LEU A 61 -1.15 26.99 11.13
CA LEU A 61 -2.28 26.36 10.44
C LEU A 61 -2.11 26.62 8.94
N VAL A 62 -1.75 25.59 8.20
CA VAL A 62 -1.58 25.64 6.75
C VAL A 62 -2.87 25.17 6.08
N GLY A 63 -3.33 25.90 5.08
CA GLY A 63 -4.56 25.58 4.38
C GLY A 63 -4.49 25.82 2.87
N PRO A 64 -5.62 26.13 2.21
CA PRO A 64 -6.95 26.34 2.78
C PRO A 64 -7.56 25.00 3.21
N ASN A 65 -8.85 24.98 3.53
CA ASN A 65 -9.58 23.72 3.65
C ASN A 65 -9.55 22.98 2.29
N TYR A 66 -8.68 21.98 2.16
CA TYR A 66 -8.50 21.21 0.93
C TYR A 66 -9.72 20.33 0.67
N LEU A 67 -10.48 20.69 -0.36
CA LEU A 67 -11.60 19.88 -0.82
C LEU A 67 -11.08 18.67 -1.63
N PRO A 68 -11.74 17.51 -1.56
CA PRO A 68 -11.44 16.39 -2.45
C PRO A 68 -11.53 16.84 -3.91
N THR A 69 -10.51 16.50 -4.70
CA THR A 69 -10.49 16.85 -6.12
C THR A 69 -11.56 16.07 -6.91
N PRO A 70 -12.15 16.65 -7.98
CA PRO A 70 -13.22 16.00 -8.74
C PRO A 70 -12.83 14.63 -9.31
N GLU A 71 -11.57 14.46 -9.71
CA GLU A 71 -11.04 13.25 -10.36
C GLU A 71 -11.06 12.02 -9.43
N ARG A 72 -11.25 12.21 -8.13
CA ARG A 72 -11.48 11.12 -7.17
C ARG A 72 -12.79 10.38 -7.44
N ASN A 73 -13.75 11.07 -8.02
CA ASN A 73 -15.04 10.53 -8.44
C ASN A 73 -14.98 10.27 -9.94
N ILE A 74 -15.40 9.08 -10.35
CA ILE A 74 -15.41 8.70 -11.76
C ILE A 74 -16.82 8.84 -12.33
N SER A 75 -16.93 9.49 -13.49
CA SER A 75 -18.20 9.63 -14.18
C SER A 75 -18.62 8.30 -14.82
N LYS A 76 -19.90 8.15 -15.18
CA LYS A 76 -20.36 6.94 -15.89
C LYS A 76 -19.82 6.87 -17.31
N GLU A 77 -19.43 8.02 -17.86
CA GLU A 77 -18.94 8.21 -19.21
C GLU A 77 -17.43 7.99 -19.32
N THR A 78 -16.70 8.02 -18.20
CA THR A 78 -15.24 7.80 -18.18
C THR A 78 -14.94 6.31 -18.47
N PRO A 79 -14.15 6.00 -19.52
CA PRO A 79 -13.67 4.64 -19.76
C PRO A 79 -12.89 4.10 -18.57
N ARG A 80 -13.27 2.92 -18.06
CA ARG A 80 -12.65 2.30 -16.89
C ARG A 80 -11.58 1.31 -17.27
N GLY A 81 -10.41 1.45 -16.69
CA GLY A 81 -9.35 0.47 -16.75
C GLY A 81 -9.72 -0.85 -16.05
N LYS A 82 -8.85 -1.85 -16.23
CA LYS A 82 -8.95 -3.14 -15.56
C LYS A 82 -8.00 -3.19 -14.38
N VAL A 83 -8.48 -3.67 -13.25
CA VAL A 83 -7.67 -3.87 -12.04
C VAL A 83 -7.45 -5.37 -11.83
N PHE A 84 -6.18 -5.75 -11.77
CA PHE A 84 -5.71 -7.09 -11.44
C PHE A 84 -5.02 -7.06 -10.09
N GLN A 85 -5.08 -8.17 -9.36
CA GLN A 85 -4.30 -8.33 -8.14
C GLN A 85 -3.79 -9.77 -8.04
N PHE A 86 -2.50 -9.92 -7.74
CA PHE A 86 -1.88 -11.22 -7.50
C PHE A 86 -0.87 -11.13 -6.36
N THR A 87 -0.46 -12.29 -5.85
CA THR A 87 0.45 -12.41 -4.71
C THR A 87 1.77 -13.01 -5.17
N ILE A 88 2.88 -12.43 -4.69
CA ILE A 88 4.23 -13.00 -4.79
C ILE A 88 4.61 -13.57 -3.42
N ASP A 89 5.06 -14.82 -3.39
CA ASP A 89 5.68 -15.46 -2.21
C ASP A 89 7.19 -15.21 -2.28
N SER A 90 7.81 -14.65 -1.22
CA SER A 90 9.23 -14.33 -1.20
C SER A 90 10.11 -15.56 -1.45
N LYS A 91 9.65 -16.77 -1.11
CA LYS A 91 10.42 -17.99 -1.36
C LYS A 91 10.61 -18.29 -2.85
N THR A 92 9.80 -17.70 -3.72
CA THR A 92 9.92 -17.89 -5.17
C THR A 92 10.80 -16.83 -5.83
N THR A 93 11.26 -15.82 -5.08
CA THR A 93 12.10 -14.74 -5.61
C THR A 93 13.56 -14.97 -5.21
N SER A 94 14.46 -14.56 -6.09
CA SER A 94 15.90 -14.58 -5.85
C SER A 94 16.37 -13.36 -5.05
N LEU A 95 15.67 -12.23 -5.21
CA LEU A 95 15.93 -10.98 -4.52
C LEU A 95 14.99 -10.78 -3.34
N LEU A 96 15.48 -10.02 -2.34
CA LEU A 96 14.75 -9.67 -1.11
C LEU A 96 14.20 -10.90 -0.34
N ASN A 97 14.86 -12.05 -0.48
CA ASN A 97 14.57 -13.29 0.22
C ASN A 97 15.88 -13.84 0.82
N PRO A 98 15.97 -14.12 2.13
CA PRO A 98 14.91 -13.95 3.13
C PRO A 98 14.55 -12.47 3.38
N GLY A 99 13.31 -12.24 3.83
CA GLY A 99 12.87 -10.95 4.33
C GLY A 99 13.30 -10.71 5.77
N ILE A 100 12.96 -9.55 6.34
CA ILE A 100 13.24 -9.22 7.74
C ILE A 100 12.00 -8.72 8.50
N ALA A 101 11.93 -9.03 9.79
CA ALA A 101 11.00 -8.43 10.73
C ALA A 101 11.67 -8.13 12.07
N ARG A 102 11.17 -7.11 12.77
CA ARG A 102 11.62 -6.80 14.14
C ARG A 102 11.26 -7.93 15.08
N LYS A 103 12.16 -8.27 16.01
CA LYS A 103 11.90 -9.25 17.07
C LYS A 103 10.99 -8.66 18.16
N VAL A 104 11.33 -7.46 18.62
CA VAL A 104 10.63 -6.73 19.69
C VAL A 104 10.61 -5.22 19.35
N PHE A 105 9.99 -4.40 20.19
CA PHE A 105 10.15 -2.95 20.07
C PHE A 105 11.61 -2.58 20.37
N GLY A 106 12.18 -1.66 19.58
CA GLY A 106 13.58 -1.29 19.74
C GLY A 106 13.86 -0.44 20.97
N THR A 107 15.13 -0.21 21.26
CA THR A 107 15.60 0.68 22.32
C THR A 107 16.13 1.97 21.71
N ILE A 108 16.05 3.07 22.45
CA ILE A 108 16.66 4.34 22.01
C ILE A 108 18.18 4.19 22.08
N ASP A 109 18.87 4.64 21.02
CA ASP A 109 20.33 4.74 21.04
C ASP A 109 20.77 5.77 22.10
N PRO A 110 21.58 5.38 23.11
CA PRO A 110 22.03 6.29 24.18
C PRO A 110 22.78 7.52 23.67
N ASP A 111 23.53 7.38 22.58
CA ASP A 111 24.34 8.46 21.99
C ASP A 111 23.54 9.27 20.95
N HIS A 112 22.46 8.68 20.42
CA HIS A 112 21.61 9.28 19.40
C HIS A 112 20.12 9.12 19.77
N PRO A 113 19.54 9.97 20.64
CA PRO A 113 18.20 9.77 21.20
C PRO A 113 17.04 9.80 20.19
N ARG A 114 17.30 10.12 18.92
CA ARG A 114 16.35 10.06 17.80
C ARG A 114 16.43 8.75 16.99
N THR A 115 17.38 7.88 17.31
CA THR A 115 17.62 6.60 16.64
C THR A 115 17.09 5.47 17.49
N LEU A 116 16.42 4.50 16.85
CA LEU A 116 15.93 3.29 17.48
C LEU A 116 16.81 2.11 17.06
N LEU A 117 17.46 1.45 18.02
CA LEU A 117 18.17 0.19 17.83
C LEU A 117 17.16 -0.94 17.80
N VAL A 118 17.10 -1.68 16.68
CA VAL A 118 16.09 -2.72 16.46
C VAL A 118 16.75 -4.03 16.06
N ASP A 119 16.56 -5.07 16.87
CA ASP A 119 16.93 -6.42 16.51
C ASP A 119 15.95 -7.02 15.50
N THR A 120 16.49 -7.58 14.42
CA THR A 120 15.70 -8.22 13.36
C THR A 120 15.94 -9.72 13.30
N HIS A 121 14.98 -10.45 12.73
CA HIS A 121 15.12 -11.84 12.33
C HIS A 121 14.62 -12.04 10.91
N GLU A 122 15.08 -13.12 10.28
CA GLU A 122 14.67 -13.49 8.93
C GLU A 122 13.24 -14.03 8.92
N ILE A 123 12.48 -13.67 7.88
CA ILE A 123 11.13 -14.17 7.65
C ILE A 123 10.89 -14.53 6.19
N ASN A 124 9.99 -15.46 5.96
CA ASN A 124 9.28 -15.56 4.69
C ASN A 124 8.10 -14.59 4.71
N TYR A 125 7.77 -14.02 3.55
CA TYR A 125 6.64 -13.11 3.44
C TYR A 125 5.92 -13.27 2.11
N THR A 126 4.72 -12.72 2.04
CA THR A 126 4.00 -12.55 0.79
C THR A 126 3.75 -11.07 0.56
N ARG A 127 3.71 -10.65 -0.69
CA ARG A 127 3.27 -9.30 -1.06
C ARG A 127 2.22 -9.34 -2.15
N GLN A 128 1.32 -8.37 -2.10
CA GLN A 128 0.33 -8.17 -3.14
C GLN A 128 0.84 -7.16 -4.17
N ILE A 129 0.63 -7.49 -5.44
CA ILE A 129 0.85 -6.61 -6.57
C ILE A 129 -0.51 -6.29 -7.14
N THR A 130 -0.86 -5.01 -7.19
CA THR A 130 -2.11 -4.54 -7.81
C THR A 130 -1.78 -3.78 -9.07
N VAL A 131 -2.34 -4.20 -10.20
CA VAL A 131 -2.05 -3.64 -11.51
C VAL A 131 -3.31 -3.03 -12.09
N HIS A 132 -3.24 -1.77 -12.46
CA HIS A 132 -4.27 -1.08 -13.22
C HIS A 132 -3.80 -0.92 -14.67
N VAL A 133 -4.56 -1.47 -15.62
CA VAL A 133 -4.32 -1.34 -17.06
C VAL A 133 -5.38 -0.40 -17.63
N ALA A 134 -4.95 0.72 -18.22
CA ALA A 134 -5.86 1.69 -18.80
C ALA A 134 -6.72 1.05 -19.91
N SER A 135 -7.99 1.44 -20.03
CA SER A 135 -8.91 0.86 -21.02
C SER A 135 -8.46 1.06 -22.48
N GLN A 136 -7.66 2.09 -22.71
CA GLN A 136 -7.11 2.51 -23.99
C GLN A 136 -5.85 1.72 -24.37
N ASP A 137 -5.25 0.98 -23.44
CA ASP A 137 -4.07 0.15 -23.68
C ASP A 137 -4.42 -1.09 -24.51
N LYS A 138 -3.50 -1.48 -25.38
CA LYS A 138 -3.65 -2.63 -26.28
C LYS A 138 -2.64 -3.70 -25.92
N LYS A 139 -3.14 -4.90 -25.64
CA LYS A 139 -2.31 -6.09 -25.37
C LYS A 139 -1.29 -6.31 -26.50
N GLY A 140 -0.06 -6.65 -26.12
CA GLY A 140 1.05 -6.89 -27.07
C GLY A 140 1.72 -5.63 -27.62
N LYS A 141 1.29 -4.43 -27.19
CA LYS A 141 2.02 -3.18 -27.47
C LYS A 141 2.82 -2.75 -26.24
N LYS A 142 3.95 -2.09 -26.49
CA LYS A 142 4.69 -1.38 -25.44
C LYS A 142 3.78 -0.31 -24.83
N ALA A 143 3.68 -0.31 -23.51
CA ALA A 143 2.93 0.67 -22.74
C ALA A 143 3.86 1.36 -21.74
N PRO A 144 3.72 2.67 -21.48
CA PRO A 144 4.37 3.29 -20.35
C PRO A 144 3.76 2.72 -19.06
N PHE A 145 4.58 2.63 -18.01
CA PHE A 145 4.10 2.19 -16.71
C PHE A 145 4.61 3.10 -15.59
N MET A 146 3.89 3.07 -14.47
CA MET A 146 4.23 3.73 -13.23
C MET A 146 4.31 2.68 -12.13
N VAL A 147 5.35 2.74 -11.30
CA VAL A 147 5.45 1.93 -10.08
C VAL A 147 5.12 2.80 -8.89
N CYS A 148 4.19 2.33 -8.05
CA CYS A 148 3.78 3.00 -6.82
C CYS A 148 4.08 2.07 -5.63
N HIS A 149 4.86 2.56 -4.67
CA HIS A 149 5.23 1.80 -3.48
C HIS A 149 4.10 1.87 -2.45
N ASP A 150 4.17 1.01 -1.42
CA ASP A 150 3.14 0.91 -0.38
C ASP A 150 1.72 0.70 -0.96
N GLY A 151 1.66 -0.16 -1.98
CA GLY A 151 0.43 -0.63 -2.56
C GLY A 151 -0.49 -1.33 -1.54
N PRO A 152 -1.77 -1.49 -1.88
CA PRO A 152 -2.77 -2.00 -0.95
C PRO A 152 -2.48 -3.44 -0.52
N LYS A 153 -2.65 -3.70 0.78
CA LYS A 153 -2.77 -5.05 1.33
C LYS A 153 -4.25 -5.40 1.40
N GLY A 154 -4.69 -6.33 0.57
CA GLY A 154 -6.08 -6.73 0.40
C GLY A 154 -6.78 -5.93 -0.69
N ASN A 155 -8.11 -5.81 -0.57
CA ASN A 155 -8.94 -5.20 -1.60
C ASN A 155 -8.51 -3.75 -1.89
N PRO A 156 -8.13 -3.42 -3.14
CA PRO A 156 -7.64 -2.10 -3.46
C PRO A 156 -8.80 -1.09 -3.50
N LYS A 157 -8.57 0.09 -2.90
CA LYS A 157 -9.51 1.21 -3.00
C LYS A 157 -9.50 1.78 -4.41
N GLN A 158 -10.69 2.11 -4.93
CA GLN A 158 -10.84 2.58 -6.32
C GLN A 158 -10.34 4.01 -6.57
N VAL A 159 -10.04 4.78 -5.52
CA VAL A 159 -9.74 6.22 -5.65
C VAL A 159 -8.58 6.48 -6.62
N ILE A 160 -7.48 5.75 -6.52
CA ILE A 160 -6.32 5.97 -7.40
C ILE A 160 -6.63 5.57 -8.85
N PHE A 161 -7.39 4.49 -9.07
CA PHE A 161 -7.79 4.06 -10.42
C PHE A 161 -8.76 5.04 -11.06
N ASN A 162 -9.72 5.57 -10.29
CA ASN A 162 -10.62 6.62 -10.75
C ASN A 162 -9.85 7.87 -11.20
N ILE A 163 -8.86 8.30 -10.41
CA ILE A 163 -8.01 9.45 -10.76
C ILE A 163 -7.27 9.18 -12.07
N LEU A 164 -6.63 8.02 -12.19
CA LEU A 164 -5.90 7.66 -13.41
C LEU A 164 -6.81 7.61 -14.64
N ASP A 165 -7.96 6.93 -14.55
CA ASP A 165 -8.92 6.82 -15.65
C ASP A 165 -9.47 8.18 -16.08
N ASN A 166 -9.80 9.06 -15.12
CA ASN A 166 -10.26 10.42 -15.42
C ASN A 166 -9.17 11.24 -16.11
N LEU A 167 -7.94 11.27 -15.56
CA LEU A 167 -6.82 12.02 -16.14
C LEU A 167 -6.46 11.51 -17.55
N ILE A 168 -6.56 10.20 -17.80
CA ILE A 168 -6.34 9.59 -19.12
C ILE A 168 -7.47 9.98 -20.08
N ALA A 169 -8.74 9.92 -19.64
CA ALA A 169 -9.89 10.30 -20.46
C ALA A 169 -9.85 11.77 -20.86
N GLU A 170 -9.43 12.64 -19.94
CA GLU A 170 -9.22 14.08 -20.16
C GLU A 170 -7.93 14.40 -20.92
N LYS A 171 -7.10 13.38 -21.22
CA LYS A 171 -5.81 13.51 -21.92
C LYS A 171 -4.80 14.40 -21.18
N GLN A 172 -4.92 14.50 -19.85
CA GLN A 172 -3.92 15.17 -19.02
C GLN A 172 -2.66 14.30 -18.85
N ILE A 173 -2.82 12.97 -18.90
CA ILE A 173 -1.72 12.00 -18.92
C ILE A 173 -1.94 10.97 -20.05
N PRO A 174 -0.88 10.35 -20.60
CA PRO A 174 -1.04 9.26 -21.55
C PRO A 174 -1.66 8.02 -20.87
N PRO A 175 -2.34 7.13 -21.62
CA PRO A 175 -2.67 5.80 -21.15
C PRO A 175 -1.42 5.09 -20.61
N LEU A 176 -1.53 4.52 -19.41
CA LEU A 176 -0.41 3.86 -18.73
C LEU A 176 -0.90 2.71 -17.85
N ILE A 177 0.03 1.81 -17.54
CA ILE A 177 -0.14 0.73 -16.57
C ILE A 177 0.38 1.18 -15.21
N ALA A 178 -0.46 1.20 -14.18
CA ALA A 178 -0.02 1.50 -12.81
C ALA A 178 0.19 0.21 -12.01
N ILE A 179 1.37 0.03 -11.44
CA ILE A 179 1.80 -1.16 -10.70
C ILE A 179 2.02 -0.76 -9.24
N LEU A 180 1.06 -1.08 -8.39
CA LEU A 180 1.08 -0.77 -6.97
C LEU A 180 1.63 -1.97 -6.21
N VAL A 181 2.81 -1.82 -5.61
CA VAL A 181 3.55 -2.88 -4.94
C VAL A 181 3.40 -2.74 -3.43
N ALA A 182 2.72 -3.69 -2.79
CA ALA A 182 2.64 -3.72 -1.33
C ALA A 182 4.02 -4.03 -0.72
N ASN A 183 4.32 -3.42 0.43
CA ASN A 183 5.53 -3.73 1.19
C ASN A 183 5.49 -5.19 1.71
N GLY A 184 6.66 -5.83 1.75
CA GLY A 184 6.81 -7.28 1.99
C GLY A 184 6.69 -7.71 3.45
N GLY A 185 5.96 -6.98 4.28
CA GLY A 185 5.92 -7.27 5.72
C GLY A 185 5.43 -6.08 6.52
N GLY A 186 6.08 -5.78 7.63
CA GLY A 186 5.80 -4.57 8.39
C GLY A 186 6.28 -3.28 7.70
N ASP A 187 5.76 -2.16 8.17
CA ASP A 187 6.06 -0.79 7.74
C ASP A 187 6.54 0.02 8.96
N ALA A 188 7.50 -0.53 9.69
CA ALA A 188 8.10 0.13 10.83
C ALA A 188 9.60 -0.17 10.86
N GLN A 189 10.32 0.47 11.78
CA GLN A 189 11.75 0.23 11.98
C GLN A 189 12.04 -1.27 12.17
N GLY A 190 13.06 -1.78 11.48
CA GLY A 190 13.44 -3.19 11.49
C GLY A 190 12.54 -4.13 10.69
N HIS A 191 11.66 -3.63 9.82
CA HIS A 191 10.85 -4.45 8.93
C HIS A 191 11.28 -4.38 7.47
N GLN A 192 10.77 -5.34 6.71
CA GLN A 192 11.06 -5.53 5.29
C GLN A 192 10.95 -4.25 4.45
N ARG A 193 10.00 -3.36 4.72
CA ARG A 193 9.89 -2.08 4.02
C ARG A 193 11.18 -1.24 4.09
N GLY A 194 11.82 -1.19 5.26
CA GLY A 194 13.09 -0.47 5.43
C GLY A 194 14.25 -1.15 4.71
N LYS A 195 14.29 -2.49 4.67
CA LYS A 195 15.26 -3.25 3.84
C LYS A 195 15.10 -2.95 2.35
N GLU A 196 13.87 -2.67 1.92
CA GLU A 196 13.52 -2.40 0.54
C GLU A 196 13.82 -0.96 0.13
N TYR A 197 13.34 0.01 0.89
CA TYR A 197 13.36 1.42 0.45
C TYR A 197 14.49 2.23 1.07
N ASP A 198 14.82 1.97 2.33
CA ASP A 198 15.64 2.88 3.14
C ASP A 198 17.15 2.56 3.04
N THR A 199 17.51 1.48 2.35
CA THR A 199 18.93 1.12 2.13
C THR A 199 19.63 2.03 1.13
N MET A 200 18.88 2.90 0.42
CA MET A 200 19.38 3.77 -0.65
C MET A 200 20.21 3.00 -1.69
N SER A 201 19.88 1.72 -1.90
CA SER A 201 20.56 0.83 -2.83
C SER A 201 19.71 0.57 -4.08
N GLY A 202 20.34 0.08 -5.15
CA GLY A 202 19.63 -0.34 -6.37
C GLY A 202 18.80 -1.61 -6.20
N LEU A 203 18.88 -2.30 -5.05
CA LEU A 203 18.30 -3.63 -4.86
C LEU A 203 16.78 -3.66 -5.10
N TYR A 204 16.05 -2.62 -4.72
CA TYR A 204 14.61 -2.57 -4.96
C TYR A 204 14.28 -2.34 -6.44
N ALA A 205 15.05 -1.50 -7.13
CA ALA A 205 14.88 -1.32 -8.58
C ALA A 205 15.15 -2.63 -9.33
N ASP A 206 16.23 -3.34 -8.96
CA ASP A 206 16.54 -4.68 -9.46
C ASP A 206 15.40 -5.67 -9.20
N TYR A 207 14.80 -5.62 -8.01
CA TYR A 207 13.64 -6.46 -7.68
C TYR A 207 12.42 -6.14 -8.56
N ILE A 208 12.13 -4.86 -8.79
CA ILE A 208 11.06 -4.47 -9.69
C ILE A 208 11.31 -5.03 -11.10
N GLU A 209 12.51 -4.84 -11.64
CA GLU A 209 12.85 -5.25 -13.00
C GLU A 209 12.86 -6.77 -13.17
N LYS A 210 13.49 -7.50 -12.25
CA LYS A 210 13.75 -8.94 -12.41
C LYS A 210 12.62 -9.82 -11.91
N GLU A 211 11.83 -9.36 -10.94
CA GLU A 211 10.84 -10.19 -10.24
C GLU A 211 9.41 -9.69 -10.45
N VAL A 212 9.17 -8.37 -10.39
CA VAL A 212 7.80 -7.82 -10.48
C VAL A 212 7.32 -7.68 -11.92
N LEU A 213 8.06 -6.98 -12.78
CA LEU A 213 7.63 -6.69 -14.16
C LEU A 213 7.34 -7.98 -14.96
N PRO A 214 8.16 -9.04 -14.92
CA PRO A 214 7.86 -10.28 -15.65
C PRO A 214 6.57 -10.96 -15.18
N LEU A 215 6.26 -10.87 -13.87
CA LEU A 215 5.01 -11.40 -13.34
C LEU A 215 3.82 -10.52 -13.72
N VAL A 216 3.98 -9.20 -13.82
CA VAL A 216 2.92 -8.32 -14.34
C VAL A 216 2.61 -8.67 -15.79
N GLU A 217 3.62 -8.79 -16.66
CA GLU A 217 3.44 -9.18 -18.07
C GLU A 217 2.76 -10.54 -18.24
N LYS A 218 3.01 -11.48 -17.32
CA LYS A 218 2.41 -12.82 -17.33
C LYS A 218 0.94 -12.82 -16.90
N ASN A 219 0.57 -11.99 -15.91
CA ASN A 219 -0.72 -12.08 -15.23
C ASN A 219 -1.75 -11.03 -15.68
N CYS A 220 -1.36 -10.00 -16.42
CA CYS A 220 -2.21 -8.85 -16.79
C CYS A 220 -2.27 -8.67 -18.32
#